data_AF-A0A820Z224-F1
#
_entry.id   AF-A0A820Z224-F1
#
_cell.length_a   1.000
_cell.length_b   1.000
_cell.length_c   1.000
_cell.angle_alpha   90.00
_cell.angle_beta   90.00
_cell.angle_gamma   90.00
#
_symmetry.space_group_name_H-M   'P 1'
#
loop_
_entity.id
_entity.type
_entity.pdbx_description
1 polymer ?
#
loop_
_entity_poly.entity_id
_entity_poly.type
_entity_poly.pdbx_seq_one_letter_code
_entity_poly.pdbx_strand_id
1 'polypeptide(L)'
;MGGNMSFTNQLTHSTIPYLYPCSMAVGDFNNDTRVDIVFSGCNSNTVGVFLGYGNGSFGNLMTYPTGSYSTQYSLAVGDMNNDTMLDIVVANYDNNNLGVFIGHGNGTFANIIVFPLDYESNPFSIVVGDFNNDRKLDIAVANNGTDSLNILLQTC
;
A
#
# COMPACT_ATOMS: atom_id res chain seq x y z
N MET A 1 -27.19 24.78 7.91
CA MET A 1 -27.88 23.49 8.09
C MET A 1 -26.81 22.43 8.25
N GLY A 2 -26.40 22.13 9.50
CA GLY A 2 -25.39 21.10 9.77
C GLY A 2 -26.11 19.77 9.87
N GLY A 3 -25.89 18.87 8.91
CA GLY A 3 -26.34 17.49 9.04
C GLY A 3 -25.59 16.85 10.19
N ASN A 4 -26.32 16.23 11.13
CA ASN A 4 -25.69 15.46 12.19
C ASN A 4 -24.96 14.26 11.56
N MET A 5 -23.68 14.11 11.86
CA MET A 5 -22.90 12.95 11.47
C MET A 5 -23.28 11.75 12.34
N SER A 6 -23.66 10.64 11.72
CA SER A 6 -23.97 9.39 12.40
C SER A 6 -23.38 8.20 11.65
N PHE A 7 -22.97 7.16 12.38
CA PHE A 7 -22.43 5.93 11.84
C PHE A 7 -23.36 4.75 12.15
N THR A 8 -23.34 3.72 11.31
CA THR A 8 -23.96 2.42 11.64
C THR A 8 -23.17 1.70 12.73
N ASN A 9 -23.65 0.55 13.18
CA ASN A 9 -22.82 -0.35 13.97
C ASN A 9 -21.58 -0.78 13.20
N GLN A 10 -20.49 -1.06 13.93
CA GLN A 10 -19.25 -1.57 13.37
C GLN A 10 -19.49 -2.94 12.70
N LEU A 11 -18.83 -3.15 11.56
CA LEU A 11 -18.70 -4.45 10.92
C LEU A 11 -17.26 -4.93 11.12
N THR A 12 -17.08 -6.19 11.50
CA THR A 12 -15.75 -6.77 11.75
C THR A 12 -15.38 -7.73 10.64
N HIS A 13 -14.27 -7.45 9.95
CA HIS A 13 -13.66 -8.35 8.98
C HIS A 13 -12.40 -8.99 9.58
N SER A 14 -12.40 -10.32 9.70
CA SER A 14 -11.25 -11.04 10.24
C SER A 14 -10.08 -11.05 9.27
N THR A 15 -8.88 -10.85 9.79
CA THR A 15 -7.64 -11.04 9.07
C THR A 15 -7.03 -12.41 9.35
N ILE A 16 -5.86 -12.71 8.76
CA ILE A 16 -5.07 -13.87 9.19
C ILE A 16 -4.47 -13.64 10.59
N PRO A 17 -4.21 -14.71 11.37
CA PRO A 17 -3.53 -14.61 12.66
C PRO A 17 -2.18 -13.89 12.54
N TYR A 18 -1.87 -13.05 13.52
CA TYR A 18 -0.60 -12.32 13.63
C TYR A 18 -0.29 -11.32 12.51
N LEU A 19 -1.29 -10.91 11.74
CA LEU A 19 -1.11 -9.88 10.72
C LEU A 19 -0.83 -8.48 11.33
N TYR A 20 -1.64 -8.07 12.31
CA TYR A 20 -1.59 -6.74 12.94
C TYR A 20 -1.62 -5.57 11.91
N PRO A 21 -2.77 -5.28 11.29
CA PRO A 21 -2.90 -4.16 10.35
C PRO A 21 -2.45 -2.83 10.97
N CYS A 22 -1.73 -1.99 10.22
CA CYS A 22 -1.26 -0.70 10.74
C CYS A 22 -1.25 0.48 9.76
N SER A 23 -1.22 0.22 8.45
CA SER A 23 -1.44 1.23 7.42
C SER A 23 -2.47 0.73 6.43
N MET A 24 -3.29 1.63 5.88
CA MET A 24 -4.33 1.30 4.92
C MET A 24 -4.43 2.35 3.81
N ALA A 25 -4.90 1.92 2.65
CA ALA A 25 -5.31 2.79 1.56
C ALA A 25 -6.55 2.22 0.88
N VAL A 26 -7.21 3.06 0.09
CA VAL A 26 -8.42 2.73 -0.66
C VAL A 26 -8.21 2.98 -2.15
N GLY A 27 -8.91 2.23 -2.99
CA GLY A 27 -8.82 2.32 -4.44
C GLY A 27 -9.79 1.35 -5.11
N ASP A 28 -9.89 1.41 -6.43
CA ASP A 28 -10.59 0.41 -7.25
C ASP A 28 -9.52 -0.50 -7.88
N PHE A 29 -9.17 -1.60 -7.22
CA PHE A 29 -8.08 -2.48 -7.68
C PHE A 29 -8.56 -3.55 -8.66
N ASN A 30 -9.88 -3.69 -8.85
CA ASN A 30 -10.49 -4.66 -9.75
C ASN A 30 -11.33 -4.05 -10.89
N ASN A 31 -11.29 -2.72 -11.03
CA ASN A 31 -12.02 -1.94 -12.04
C ASN A 31 -13.54 -2.16 -12.04
N ASP A 32 -14.12 -2.43 -10.86
CA ASP A 32 -15.57 -2.63 -10.73
C ASP A 32 -16.32 -1.37 -10.26
N THR A 33 -15.62 -0.25 -10.13
CA THR A 33 -16.09 1.08 -9.68
C THR A 33 -16.50 1.13 -8.21
N ARG A 34 -16.13 0.12 -7.41
CA ARG A 34 -16.37 0.09 -5.97
C ARG A 34 -15.05 0.29 -5.24
N VAL A 35 -15.18 0.81 -4.02
CA VAL A 35 -14.01 1.04 -3.17
C VAL A 35 -13.60 -0.27 -2.52
N ASP A 36 -12.37 -0.66 -2.79
CA ASP A 36 -11.65 -1.74 -2.14
C ASP A 36 -10.70 -1.18 -1.07
N ILE A 37 -10.16 -2.07 -0.25
CA ILE A 37 -9.20 -1.73 0.81
C ILE A 37 -7.93 -2.56 0.64
N VAL A 38 -6.78 -1.89 0.78
CA VAL A 38 -5.49 -2.55 0.97
C VAL A 38 -4.89 -2.12 2.30
N PHE A 39 -4.17 -3.03 2.96
CA PHE A 39 -3.52 -2.73 4.25
C PHE A 39 -2.22 -3.50 4.42
N SER A 40 -1.29 -2.92 5.17
CA SER A 40 -0.03 -3.56 5.57
C SER A 40 -0.17 -4.23 6.93
N GLY A 41 0.56 -5.33 7.15
CA GLY A 41 0.67 -5.97 8.46
C GLY A 41 1.97 -5.60 9.17
N CYS A 42 1.87 -4.89 10.30
CA CYS A 42 3.03 -4.35 11.02
C CYS A 42 3.90 -5.39 11.74
N ASN A 43 3.58 -6.67 11.67
CA ASN A 43 4.48 -7.75 12.10
C ASN A 43 4.30 -8.99 11.22
N SER A 44 3.85 -8.78 9.99
CA SER A 44 3.70 -9.85 9.01
C SER A 44 4.45 -9.51 7.74
N ASN A 45 4.70 -10.56 6.98
CA ASN A 45 5.38 -10.47 5.70
C ASN A 45 4.35 -10.36 4.57
N THR A 46 3.28 -9.58 4.76
CA THR A 46 2.13 -9.60 3.85
C THR A 46 1.38 -8.28 3.78
N VAL A 47 0.94 -7.94 2.56
CA VAL A 47 -0.15 -6.99 2.30
C VAL A 47 -1.47 -7.75 2.20
N GLY A 48 -2.53 -7.22 2.82
CA GLY A 48 -3.88 -7.74 2.67
C GLY A 48 -4.74 -6.87 1.76
N VAL A 49 -5.67 -7.52 1.04
CA VAL A 49 -6.59 -6.88 0.10
C VAL A 49 -8.01 -7.40 0.34
N PHE A 50 -8.94 -6.47 0.46
CA PHE A 50 -10.38 -6.73 0.51
C PHE A 50 -11.06 -6.04 -0.67
N LEU A 51 -11.69 -6.83 -1.54
CA LEU A 51 -12.50 -6.28 -2.64
C LEU A 51 -13.91 -5.92 -2.13
N GLY A 52 -14.36 -4.71 -2.44
CA GLY A 52 -15.61 -4.15 -1.96
C GLY A 52 -16.81 -4.54 -2.82
N TYR A 53 -17.93 -4.85 -2.18
CA TYR A 53 -19.21 -5.07 -2.87
C TYR A 53 -20.04 -3.78 -3.02
N GLY A 54 -19.50 -2.62 -2.59
CA GLY A 54 -20.13 -1.30 -2.76
C GLY A 54 -21.29 -1.01 -1.80
N ASN A 55 -21.62 -1.97 -0.93
CA ASN A 55 -22.66 -1.86 0.09
C ASN A 55 -22.08 -1.84 1.52
N GLY A 56 -20.78 -1.58 1.66
CA GLY A 56 -20.05 -1.62 2.94
C GLY A 56 -19.57 -3.01 3.37
N SER A 57 -19.85 -4.06 2.59
CA SER A 57 -19.29 -5.40 2.79
C SER A 57 -18.17 -5.69 1.78
N PHE A 58 -17.32 -6.64 2.15
CA PHE A 58 -16.13 -7.03 1.40
C PHE A 58 -16.09 -8.54 1.17
N GLY A 59 -15.41 -8.94 0.10
CA GLY A 59 -15.11 -10.34 -0.18
C GLY A 59 -14.10 -10.95 0.79
N ASN A 60 -13.63 -12.15 0.43
CA ASN A 60 -12.60 -12.84 1.20
C ASN A 60 -11.27 -12.07 1.18
N LEU A 61 -10.52 -12.16 2.27
CA LEU A 61 -9.18 -11.60 2.35
C LEU A 61 -8.25 -12.29 1.36
N MET A 62 -7.59 -11.51 0.52
CA MET A 62 -6.42 -11.94 -0.26
C MET A 62 -5.15 -11.41 0.38
N THR A 63 -4.07 -12.18 0.35
CA THR A 63 -2.80 -11.81 0.96
C THR A 63 -1.65 -11.98 -0.01
N TYR A 64 -0.78 -10.98 -0.07
CA TYR A 64 0.38 -10.94 -0.96
C TYR A 64 1.67 -10.87 -0.14
N PRO A 65 2.62 -11.78 -0.33
CA PRO A 65 3.84 -11.81 0.46
C PRO A 65 4.80 -10.68 0.08
N THR A 66 5.34 -9.98 1.07
CA THR A 66 6.31 -8.89 0.89
C THR A 66 7.77 -9.35 0.94
N GLY A 67 8.02 -10.64 1.20
CA GLY A 67 9.36 -11.21 1.44
C GLY A 67 9.57 -11.60 2.90
N SER A 68 10.77 -12.01 3.29
CA SER A 68 11.02 -12.51 4.66
C SER A 68 11.54 -11.43 5.61
N TYR A 69 10.95 -11.40 6.81
CA TYR A 69 11.39 -10.63 7.99
C TYR A 69 11.35 -9.11 7.82
N SER A 70 10.23 -8.58 7.34
CA SER A 70 9.99 -7.13 7.32
C SER A 70 8.73 -6.74 8.04
N THR A 71 8.83 -5.72 8.86
CA THR A 71 7.70 -4.89 9.29
C THR A 71 7.37 -3.89 8.18
N GLN A 72 6.09 -3.78 7.78
CA GLN A 72 5.63 -2.72 6.85
C GLN A 72 4.81 -1.65 7.57
N TYR A 73 5.44 -0.53 7.90
CA TYR A 73 4.78 0.57 8.63
C TYR A 73 3.88 1.45 7.76
N SER A 74 4.14 1.51 6.45
CA SER A 74 3.42 2.39 5.54
C SER A 74 3.22 1.73 4.19
N LEU A 75 2.08 2.03 3.57
CA LEU A 75 1.83 1.76 2.17
C LEU A 75 1.27 3.00 1.47
N ALA A 76 1.41 3.04 0.15
CA ALA A 76 0.81 4.03 -0.73
C ALA A 76 0.30 3.32 -1.99
N VAL A 77 -0.62 3.94 -2.71
CA VAL A 77 -1.26 3.37 -3.90
C VAL A 77 -1.30 4.39 -5.03
N GLY A 78 -1.14 3.91 -6.26
CA GLY A 78 -1.11 4.74 -7.47
C GLY A 78 -0.70 3.92 -8.68
N ASP A 79 -0.90 4.46 -9.87
CA ASP A 79 -0.45 3.83 -11.13
C ASP A 79 1.05 4.12 -11.31
N MET A 80 1.90 3.21 -10.83
CA MET A 80 3.36 3.39 -10.79
C MET A 80 4.04 2.96 -12.09
N ASN A 81 3.36 2.20 -12.95
CA ASN A 81 3.88 1.74 -14.24
C ASN A 81 3.15 2.36 -15.44
N ASN A 82 2.21 3.26 -15.21
CA ASN A 82 1.39 3.96 -16.21
C ASN A 82 0.58 2.99 -17.10
N ASP A 83 0.08 1.90 -16.52
CA ASP A 83 -0.77 0.90 -17.17
C ASP A 83 -2.26 1.08 -16.87
N THR A 84 -2.63 2.15 -16.17
CA THR A 84 -3.98 2.52 -15.72
C THR A 84 -4.54 1.66 -14.60
N MET A 85 -3.75 0.75 -14.03
CA MET A 85 -4.13 -0.07 -12.88
C MET A 85 -3.49 0.48 -11.60
N LEU A 86 -4.16 0.29 -10.47
CA LEU A 86 -3.58 0.68 -9.18
C LEU A 86 -2.53 -0.34 -8.72
N ASP A 87 -1.32 0.17 -8.45
CA ASP A 87 -0.23 -0.55 -7.82
C ASP A 87 -0.18 -0.24 -6.32
N ILE A 88 0.57 -1.06 -5.58
CA ILE A 88 0.81 -0.88 -4.14
C ILE A 88 2.30 -0.73 -3.89
N VAL A 89 2.69 0.36 -3.26
CA VAL A 89 4.04 0.57 -2.73
C VAL A 89 4.03 0.31 -1.23
N VAL A 90 5.03 -0.39 -0.71
CA VAL A 90 5.22 -0.65 0.73
C VAL A 90 6.62 -0.24 1.18
N ALA A 91 6.71 0.33 2.37
CA ALA A 91 7.97 0.56 3.06
C ALA A 91 8.35 -0.67 3.89
N ASN A 92 9.48 -1.32 3.57
CA ASN A 92 9.98 -2.47 4.31
C ASN A 92 11.05 -2.01 5.31
N TYR A 93 10.60 -1.71 6.53
CA TYR A 93 11.40 -1.04 7.55
C TYR A 93 12.68 -1.78 7.91
N ASP A 94 12.60 -3.09 8.13
CA ASP A 94 13.74 -3.90 8.59
C ASP A 94 14.72 -4.24 7.44
N ASN A 95 14.25 -4.18 6.20
CA ASN A 95 15.06 -4.54 5.03
C ASN A 95 15.61 -3.34 4.26
N ASN A 96 15.38 -2.10 4.73
CA ASN A 96 15.89 -0.88 4.11
C ASN A 96 15.56 -0.79 2.61
N ASN A 97 14.32 -1.10 2.25
CA ASN A 97 13.89 -1.07 0.86
C ASN A 97 12.41 -0.70 0.73
N LEU A 98 12.01 -0.42 -0.51
CA LEU A 98 10.62 -0.35 -0.91
C LEU A 98 10.24 -1.60 -1.68
N GLY A 99 9.02 -2.07 -1.51
CA GLY A 99 8.42 -3.10 -2.34
C GLY A 99 7.29 -2.52 -3.18
N VAL A 100 7.17 -2.93 -4.45
CA VAL A 100 6.09 -2.52 -5.34
C VAL A 100 5.38 -3.75 -5.88
N PHE A 101 4.08 -3.85 -5.65
CA PHE A 101 3.19 -4.83 -6.26
C PHE A 101 2.48 -4.19 -7.45
N ILE A 102 2.72 -4.74 -8.64
CA ILE A 102 2.06 -4.28 -9.87
C ILE A 102 0.66 -4.87 -9.96
N GLY A 103 -0.36 -4.02 -10.06
CA GLY A 103 -1.75 -4.40 -10.19
C GLY A 103 -2.10 -4.95 -11.56
N HIS A 104 -2.98 -5.94 -11.61
CA HIS A 104 -3.53 -6.47 -12.87
C HIS A 104 -4.92 -5.92 -13.20
N GLY A 105 -5.45 -5.01 -12.37
CA GLY A 105 -6.77 -4.40 -12.56
C GLY A 105 -7.95 -5.36 -12.37
N ASN A 106 -7.73 -6.51 -11.77
CA ASN A 106 -8.74 -7.53 -11.47
C ASN A 106 -8.72 -7.96 -9.99
N GLY A 107 -8.08 -7.15 -9.13
CA GLY A 107 -7.84 -7.44 -7.71
C GLY A 107 -6.64 -8.34 -7.44
N THR A 108 -5.90 -8.75 -8.48
CA THR A 108 -4.65 -9.52 -8.34
C THR A 108 -3.42 -8.68 -8.65
N PHE A 109 -2.28 -9.09 -8.09
CA PHE A 109 -1.01 -8.40 -8.22
C PHE A 109 0.11 -9.34 -8.64
N ALA A 110 1.08 -8.81 -9.37
CA ALA A 110 2.31 -9.50 -9.73
C ALA A 110 3.19 -9.76 -8.50
N ASN A 111 4.27 -10.52 -8.71
CA ASN A 111 5.32 -10.65 -7.69
C ASN A 111 5.93 -9.28 -7.37
N ILE A 112 6.30 -9.09 -6.10
CA ILE A 112 6.87 -7.85 -5.60
C ILE A 112 8.20 -7.51 -6.31
N ILE A 113 8.35 -6.24 -6.68
CA ILE A 113 9.59 -5.64 -7.18
C ILE A 113 10.22 -4.87 -6.03
N VAL A 114 11.51 -5.07 -5.78
CA VAL A 114 12.21 -4.46 -4.64
C VAL A 114 13.16 -3.36 -5.11
N PHE A 115 13.06 -2.19 -4.47
CA PHE A 115 13.93 -1.04 -4.70
C PHE A 115 14.75 -0.76 -3.43
N PRO A 116 16.08 -0.98 -3.45
CA PRO A 116 16.91 -0.77 -2.28
C PRO A 116 17.00 0.72 -1.93
N LEU A 117 17.01 1.00 -0.62
CA LEU A 117 17.34 2.31 -0.07
C LEU A 117 18.73 2.26 0.56
N ASP A 118 19.15 3.38 1.14
CA ASP A 118 20.40 3.48 1.88
C ASP A 118 20.42 2.50 3.06
N TYR A 119 21.62 2.04 3.40
CA TYR A 119 21.84 1.16 4.55
C TYR A 119 21.34 1.84 5.83
N GLU A 120 20.64 1.08 6.69
CA GLU A 120 20.03 1.59 7.94
C GLU A 120 19.02 2.73 7.73
N SER A 121 18.42 2.86 6.53
CA SER A 121 17.40 3.88 6.27
C SER A 121 16.15 3.73 7.15
N ASN A 122 15.74 2.49 7.46
CA ASN A 122 14.53 2.22 8.24
C ASN A 122 13.31 3.03 7.74
N PRO A 123 12.84 2.78 6.50
CA PRO A 123 11.77 3.55 5.88
C PRO A 123 10.47 3.40 6.69
N PHE A 124 9.91 4.53 7.13
CA PHE A 124 8.78 4.55 8.07
C PHE A 124 7.48 5.01 7.44
N SER A 125 7.55 6.01 6.56
CA SER A 125 6.38 6.57 5.88
C SER A 125 6.69 6.84 4.42
N ILE A 126 5.71 6.59 3.56
CA ILE A 126 5.81 6.85 2.12
C ILE A 126 4.61 7.62 1.61
N VAL A 127 4.85 8.45 0.60
CA VAL A 127 3.81 9.07 -0.23
C VAL A 127 4.25 9.00 -1.69
N VAL A 128 3.27 9.01 -2.59
CA VAL A 128 3.51 9.01 -4.04
C VAL A 128 2.95 10.29 -4.66
N GLY A 129 3.59 10.77 -5.71
CA GLY A 129 3.19 11.97 -6.45
C GLY A 129 4.17 12.28 -7.57
N ASP A 130 3.73 13.03 -8.57
CA ASP A 130 4.62 13.54 -9.61
C ASP A 130 5.41 14.75 -9.05
N PHE A 131 6.64 14.52 -8.56
CA PHE A 131 7.45 15.54 -7.91
C PHE A 131 8.34 16.31 -8.91
N ASN A 132 8.48 15.82 -10.14
CA ASN A 132 9.35 16.40 -11.16
C ASN A 132 8.60 16.91 -12.41
N ASN A 133 7.26 16.76 -12.46
CA ASN A 133 6.36 17.12 -13.54
C ASN A 133 6.61 16.36 -14.86
N ASP A 134 6.99 15.08 -14.78
CA ASP A 134 7.17 14.18 -15.93
C ASP A 134 5.95 13.27 -16.20
N ARG A 135 4.90 13.40 -15.39
CA ARG A 135 3.64 12.62 -15.43
C ARG A 135 3.80 11.16 -15.01
N LYS A 136 4.85 10.82 -14.28
CA LYS A 136 5.01 9.53 -13.62
C LYS A 136 4.95 9.74 -12.11
N LEU A 137 4.51 8.71 -11.38
CA LEU A 137 4.47 8.80 -9.93
C LEU A 137 5.85 8.52 -9.36
N ASP A 138 6.41 9.54 -8.72
CA ASP A 138 7.62 9.41 -7.91
C ASP A 138 7.26 8.96 -6.48
N ILE A 139 8.26 8.52 -5.72
CA ILE A 139 8.08 8.09 -4.32
C ILE A 139 8.90 8.99 -3.40
N ALA A 140 8.27 9.58 -2.39
CA ALA A 140 8.97 10.21 -1.28
C ALA A 140 8.91 9.30 -0.04
N VAL A 141 10.04 9.15 0.64
CA VAL A 141 10.23 8.25 1.77
C VAL A 141 10.82 9.01 2.95
N ALA A 142 10.18 8.90 4.11
CA ALA A 142 10.76 9.32 5.38
C ALA A 142 11.53 8.15 6.01
N ASN A 143 12.84 8.32 6.17
CA ASN A 143 13.76 7.31 6.67
C ASN A 143 14.14 7.63 8.12
N ASN A 144 13.66 6.80 9.05
CA ASN A 144 13.82 7.05 10.48
C ASN A 144 15.26 6.80 10.95
N GLY A 145 15.97 5.83 10.35
CA GLY A 145 17.29 5.42 10.80
C GLY A 145 18.40 6.37 10.36
N THR A 146 18.25 6.98 9.18
CA THR A 146 19.23 7.93 8.62
C THR A 146 18.89 9.40 8.86
N ASP A 147 17.77 9.71 9.53
CA ASP A 147 17.25 11.08 9.71
C ASP A 147 17.16 11.84 8.37
N SER A 148 16.60 11.19 7.35
CA SER A 148 16.54 11.72 5.98
C SER A 148 15.17 11.57 5.33
N LEU A 149 14.93 12.44 4.34
CA LEU A 149 13.86 12.31 3.38
C LEU A 149 14.48 12.01 2.01
N ASN A 150 14.15 10.88 1.41
CA ASN A 150 14.61 10.50 0.07
C ASN A 150 13.45 10.64 -0.92
N ILE A 151 13.76 11.09 -2.15
CA ILE A 151 12.83 11.10 -3.28
C ILE A 151 13.41 10.20 -4.36
N LEU A 152 12.65 9.18 -4.77
CA LEU A 152 12.98 8.30 -5.88
C LEU A 152 12.18 8.78 -7.08
N LEU A 153 12.89 9.36 -8.07
CA LEU A 153 12.27 9.79 -9.32
C LEU A 153 12.12 8.59 -10.26
N GLN A 154 10.93 8.42 -10.82
CA GLN A 154 10.69 7.39 -11.82
C GLN A 154 11.28 7.81 -13.18
N THR A 155 12.15 7.00 -13.76
CA THR A 155 12.84 7.37 -15.01
C THR A 155 12.29 6.69 -16.26
N CYS A 156 11.59 5.57 -16.11
CA CYS A 156 11.13 4.72 -17.22
C CYS A 156 9.64 4.48 -17.13
#